data_AF-A0A0V8EAM2-F1
#
_entry.id   AF-A0A0V8EAM2-F1
#
_cell.length_a   1.000
_cell.length_b   1.000
_cell.length_c   1.000
_cell.angle_alpha   90.00
_cell.angle_beta   90.00
_cell.angle_gamma   90.00
#
_symmetry.space_group_name_H-M   'P 1'
#
loop_
_entity.id
_entity.type
_entity.pdbx_description
1 polymer ?
#
loop_
_entity_poly.entity_id
_entity_poly.type
_entity_poly.pdbx_seq_one_letter_code
_entity_poly.pdbx_strand_id
1 'polypeptide(L)' 'MTEKYSKLEGTWEIKATTFPMWLSGKRKHPRITYKLTNKKRVEFLDIVEYEVNGHTKKSEDLIV' A
#
# COMPACT_ATOMS: atom_id res chain seq x y z
N MET A 1 -19.42 11.53 2.83
CA MET A 1 -18.58 11.24 1.64
C MET A 1 -17.43 10.28 1.94
N THR A 2 -16.95 10.16 3.18
CA THR A 2 -15.83 9.29 3.60
C THR A 2 -16.21 7.85 3.96
N GLU A 3 -17.48 7.56 4.30
CA GLU A 3 -17.91 6.20 4.73
C GLU A 3 -17.69 5.09 3.68
N LYS A 4 -17.72 5.43 2.39
CA LYS A 4 -17.43 4.45 1.33
C LYS A 4 -15.97 3.98 1.36
N TYR A 5 -15.08 4.87 1.80
CA TYR A 5 -13.63 4.73 1.70
C TYR A 5 -12.96 4.30 3.01
N SER A 6 -13.67 4.38 4.13
CA SER A 6 -13.21 3.84 5.42
C SER A 6 -12.93 2.34 5.36
N LYS A 7 -13.61 1.61 4.47
CA LYS A 7 -13.38 0.18 4.25
C LYS A 7 -12.01 -0.15 3.66
N LEU A 8 -11.36 0.82 3.02
CA LEU A 8 -10.02 0.63 2.45
C LEU A 8 -8.92 0.88 3.49
N GLU A 9 -9.23 1.57 4.59
CA GLU A 9 -8.26 1.85 5.64
C GLU A 9 -7.73 0.57 6.27
N GLY A 10 -6.41 0.47 6.37
CA GLY A 10 -5.73 -0.72 6.90
C GLY A 10 -4.65 -1.24 5.96
N THR A 11 -4.02 -2.33 6.36
CA THR A 11 -2.93 -2.98 5.63
C THR A 11 -3.45 -4.20 4.86
N TRP A 12 -3.15 -4.22 3.57
CA TRP A 12 -3.56 -5.23 2.60
C TRP A 12 -2.34 -5.97 2.09
N GLU A 13 -2.45 -7.29 1.95
CA GLU A 13 -1.39 -8.12 1.37
C GLU A 13 -1.67 -8.36 -0.11
N ILE A 14 -0.67 -8.14 -0.97
CA ILE A 14 -0.81 -8.43 -2.39
C ILE A 14 -0.59 -9.93 -2.61
N LYS A 15 -1.68 -10.66 -2.88
CA LYS A 15 -1.63 -12.10 -3.17
C LYS A 15 -1.25 -12.41 -4.61
N ALA A 16 -1.64 -11.56 -5.55
CA ALA A 16 -1.32 -11.70 -6.97
C ALA A 16 -1.25 -10.32 -7.63
N THR A 17 -0.37 -10.15 -8.61
CA THR A 17 -0.16 -8.88 -9.30
C THR A 17 0.51 -9.09 -10.64
N THR A 18 0.28 -8.19 -11.60
CA THR A 18 0.97 -8.14 -12.89
C THR A 18 2.05 -7.07 -12.94
N PHE A 19 2.25 -6.29 -11.86
CA PHE A 19 3.25 -5.23 -11.82
C PHE A 19 4.66 -5.83 -11.82
N PRO A 20 5.52 -5.49 -12.82
CA PRO A 20 6.84 -6.11 -13.00
C PRO A 20 7.74 -6.03 -11.76
N MET A 21 7.56 -4.99 -10.95
CA MET A 21 8.35 -4.73 -9.75
C MET A 21 8.23 -5.84 -8.68
N TRP A 22 7.13 -6.61 -8.69
CA TRP A 22 6.83 -7.70 -7.76
C TRP A 22 7.07 -9.09 -8.36
N LEU A 23 7.04 -9.19 -9.69
CA LEU A 23 7.17 -10.47 -10.41
C LEU A 23 8.57 -11.08 -10.32
N SER A 24 9.60 -10.27 -10.04
CA SER A 24 10.98 -10.74 -9.98
C SER A 24 11.30 -11.68 -8.80
N GLY A 25 10.39 -11.83 -7.82
CA GLY A 25 10.61 -12.63 -6.61
C GLY A 25 11.65 -12.08 -5.63
N LYS A 26 12.32 -10.97 -5.97
CA LYS A 26 13.32 -10.29 -5.11
C LYS A 26 12.69 -9.57 -3.92
N ARG A 27 11.43 -9.15 -4.08
CA ARG A 27 10.65 -8.43 -3.08
C ARG A 27 9.54 -9.35 -2.58
N LYS A 28 9.64 -9.77 -1.32
CA LYS A 28 8.71 -10.73 -0.71
C LYS A 28 7.70 -10.02 0.18
N HIS A 29 6.56 -10.69 0.39
CA HIS A 29 5.46 -10.23 1.24
C HIS A 29 5.06 -8.75 0.98
N PRO A 30 4.74 -8.38 -0.27
CA PRO A 30 4.29 -7.03 -0.59
C PRO A 30 3.01 -6.69 0.16
N ARG A 31 3.02 -5.54 0.84
CA ARG A 31 1.88 -5.00 1.59
C ARG A 31 1.64 -3.55 1.18
N ILE A 32 0.37 -3.17 1.15
CA ILE A 32 -0.09 -1.79 0.91
C ILE A 32 -0.92 -1.35 2.11
N THR A 33 -0.60 -0.22 2.71
CA THR A 33 -1.44 0.38 3.75
C THR A 33 -2.08 1.65 3.22
N TYR A 34 -3.41 1.73 3.29
CA TYR A 34 -4.16 2.93 3.00
C TYR A 34 -4.53 3.63 4.31
N LYS A 35 -4.27 4.93 4.39
CA LYS A 35 -4.74 5.78 5.49
C LYS A 35 -5.49 6.97 4.94
N LEU A 36 -6.72 7.20 5.42
CA LEU A 36 -7.48 8.39 5.07
C LEU A 36 -6.81 9.61 5.69
N THR A 37 -6.55 10.64 4.89
CA THR A 37 -6.13 11.93 5.44
C THR A 37 -7.36 12.77 5.80
N ASN A 38 -7.25 13.58 6.86
CA ASN A 38 -8.36 14.35 7.43
C ASN A 38 -8.76 15.59 6.58
N LYS A 39 -8.39 15.63 5.31
CA LYS A 39 -8.66 16.75 4.41
C LYS A 39 -10.01 16.56 3.72
N LYS A 40 -10.61 17.66 3.28
CA LYS A 40 -11.95 17.74 2.64
C LYS A 40 -12.10 16.91 1.34
N ARG A 41 -11.09 16.12 0.96
CA ARG A 41 -11.02 15.24 -0.22
C ARG A 41 -10.53 13.86 0.23
N VAL A 42 -10.94 12.83 -0.51
CA VAL A 42 -10.49 11.45 -0.28
C VAL A 42 -9.05 11.36 -0.74
N GLU A 43 -8.11 11.67 0.14
CA GLU A 43 -6.69 11.47 -0.06
C GLU A 43 -6.27 10.27 0.79
N PHE A 44 -5.58 9.31 0.18
CA PHE A 44 -4.97 8.20 0.90
C PHE A 44 -3.46 8.37 0.94
N LEU A 45 -2.87 8.06 2.10
CA LEU A 45 -1.46 7.72 2.16
C LEU A 45 -1.34 6.26 1.73
N ASP A 46 -0.69 6.01 0.59
CA ASP A 46 -0.29 4.68 0.13
C ASP A 46 1.10 4.38 0.66
N ILE A 47 1.18 3.36 1.50
CA ILE A 47 2.43 2.86 2.05
C ILE A 47 2.69 1.49 1.47
N VAL A 48 3.74 1.38 0.67
CA VAL A 48 4.18 0.12 0.08
C VAL A 48 5.33 -0.45 0.90
N GLU A 49 5.14 -1.65 1.46
CA GLU A 49 6.13 -2.37 2.26
C GLU A 49 6.49 -3.70 1.62
N TYR A 50 7.77 -4.07 1.67
CA TYR A 50 8.25 -5.34 1.17
C TYR A 50 9.60 -5.75 1.77
N GLU A 51 9.89 -7.05 1.71
CA GLU A 51 11.13 -7.60 2.25
C GLU A 51 12.15 -7.88 1.14
N VAL A 52 13.40 -7.46 1.35
CA VAL A 52 14.56 -7.80 0.50
C VAL A 52 15.69 -8.26 1.41
N ASN A 53 16.21 -9.47 1.17
CA ASN A 53 17.31 -10.06 1.94
C ASN A 53 17.07 -10.05 3.47
N GLY A 54 15.82 -10.25 3.91
CA GLY A 54 15.44 -10.23 5.33
C GLY A 54 15.25 -8.83 5.94
N HIS A 55 15.40 -7.76 5.15
CA HIS A 55 15.16 -6.39 5.58
C HIS A 55 13.88 -5.81 4.97
N THR A 56 13.08 -5.15 5.80
CA THR A 56 11.88 -4.44 5.34
C THR A 56 12.25 -3.11 4.71
N LYS A 57 11.73 -2.85 3.52
CA LYS A 57 11.75 -1.55 2.84
C LYS A 57 10.34 -0.99 2.77
N LYS A 58 10.25 0.34 2.86
CA LYS A 58 9.00 1.10 2.89
C LYS A 58 9.10 2.31 1.98
N SER A 59 8.06 2.59 1.20
CA SER A 59 7.85 3.84 0.47
C SER A 59 6.46 4.38 0.75
N GLU A 60 6.32 5.70 0.84
CA GLU A 60 5.08 6.37 1.18
C GLU A 60 4.77 7.41 0.11
N ASP A 61 3.58 7.33 -0.49
CA ASP A 61 3.09 8.24 -1.51
C ASP A 61 1.67 8.72 -1.18
N LEU A 62 1.36 9.98 -1.51
CA LEU A 62 0.00 10.51 -1.40
C LEU A 62 -0.76 10.27 -2.70
N ILE A 63 -1.91 9.60 -2.60
CA ILE A 63 -2.81 9.34 -3.73
C ILE A 63 -4.17 10.03 -3.49
N VAL A 64 -4.78 10.55 -4.57
CA VAL A 64 -6.01 11.36 -4.57
C VAL A 64 -7.12 10.67 -5.36
#